data_AF-A0A660NK63-F1
#
_entry.id   AF-A0A660NK63-F1
#
_cell.length_a   1.000
_cell.length_b   1.000
_cell.length_c   1.000
_cell.angle_alpha   90.00
_cell.angle_beta   90.00
_cell.angle_gamma   90.00
#
_symmetry.space_group_name_H-M   'P 1'
#
loop_
_entity.id
_entity.type
_entity.pdbx_description
1 polymer ?
#
loop_
_entity_poly.entity_id
_entity_poly.type
_entity_poly.pdbx_seq_one_letter_code
_entity_poly.pdbx_strand_id
1 'polypeptide(L)'
;MASALQTLILARRQGPLVAACAVLLAVVMAAYLRGYASGKQAATAHYTQILAERDQQALKEMTEAVVRERQAAAAAAAIEREHLEQELARIQKQQVVTRVVTEYVRTRPNLDACRLDADGLRVWNAGNAGKPNRAPQRKTRP
;
A
#
# COMPACT_ATOMS: atom_id res chain seq x y z
N MET A 1 -79.14 -37.20 25.92
CA MET A 1 -78.24 -37.35 27.09
C MET A 1 -77.30 -38.56 26.99
N ALA A 2 -77.73 -39.69 26.42
CA ALA A 2 -76.89 -40.89 26.26
C ALA A 2 -75.64 -40.67 25.35
N SER A 3 -75.75 -39.86 24.30
CA SER A 3 -74.66 -39.55 23.37
C SER A 3 -73.52 -38.73 24.00
N ALA A 4 -73.85 -37.77 24.87
CA ALA A 4 -72.85 -36.93 25.56
C ALA A 4 -72.06 -37.71 26.64
N LEU A 5 -72.69 -38.71 27.27
CA LEU A 5 -72.02 -39.59 28.22
C LEU A 5 -71.07 -40.57 27.51
N GLN A 6 -71.45 -41.08 26.33
CA GLN A 6 -70.59 -41.94 25.52
C GLN A 6 -69.37 -41.19 24.97
N THR A 7 -69.51 -39.94 24.53
CA THR A 7 -68.37 -39.11 24.09
C THR A 7 -67.42 -38.76 25.24
N LEU A 8 -67.95 -38.48 26.44
CA LEU A 8 -67.14 -38.27 27.64
C LEU A 8 -66.36 -39.52 28.07
N ILE A 9 -66.96 -40.71 27.98
CA ILE A 9 -66.28 -41.97 28.30
C ILE A 9 -65.21 -42.31 27.26
N LEU A 10 -65.48 -42.09 25.97
CA LEU A 10 -64.48 -42.27 24.91
C LEU A 10 -63.32 -41.28 25.09
N ALA A 11 -63.61 -40.01 25.36
CA ALA A 11 -62.60 -38.97 25.61
C ALA A 11 -61.77 -39.27 26.85
N ARG A 12 -62.36 -39.83 27.92
CA ARG A 12 -61.65 -40.21 29.15
C ARG A 12 -60.78 -41.45 28.96
N ARG A 13 -61.17 -42.37 28.07
CA ARG A 13 -60.44 -43.62 27.80
C ARG A 13 -59.38 -43.47 26.71
N GLN A 14 -59.58 -42.58 25.74
CA GLN A 14 -58.66 -42.30 24.63
C GLN A 14 -57.79 -41.07 24.87
N GLY A 15 -58.15 -40.19 25.80
CA GLY A 15 -57.37 -39.01 26.22
C GLY A 15 -55.89 -39.29 26.51
N PRO A 16 -55.50 -40.33 27.28
CA PRO A 16 -54.09 -40.63 27.52
C PRO A 16 -53.34 -41.08 26.25
N LEU A 17 -53.99 -41.78 25.32
CA LEU A 17 -53.38 -42.15 24.03
C LEU A 17 -53.17 -40.93 23.13
N VAL A 18 -54.16 -40.03 23.06
CA VAL A 18 -54.06 -38.77 22.32
C VAL A 18 -52.96 -37.88 22.91
N ALA A 19 -52.86 -37.80 24.24
CA ALA A 19 -51.79 -37.07 24.92
C ALA A 19 -50.41 -37.67 24.62
N ALA A 20 -50.27 -39.00 24.65
CA ALA A 20 -49.01 -39.67 24.30
C ALA A 20 -48.59 -39.41 22.84
N CYS A 21 -49.53 -39.48 21.89
CA CYS A 21 -49.27 -39.13 20.50
C CYS A 21 -48.88 -37.66 20.31
N ALA A 22 -49.53 -36.73 21.02
CA ALA A 22 -49.20 -35.32 20.98
C ALA A 22 -47.80 -35.04 21.54
N VAL A 23 -47.41 -35.72 22.64
CA VAL A 23 -46.06 -35.63 23.21
C VAL A 23 -45.02 -36.18 22.23
N LEU A 24 -45.28 -37.34 21.61
CA LEU A 24 -44.39 -37.90 20.60
C LEU A 24 -44.20 -36.97 19.41
N LEU A 25 -45.29 -36.38 18.90
CA LEU A 25 -45.23 -35.39 17.82
C LEU A 25 -44.44 -34.14 18.25
N ALA A 26 -44.63 -33.66 19.47
CA ALA A 26 -43.89 -32.52 20.01
C ALA A 26 -42.39 -32.82 20.10
N VAL A 27 -42.00 -34.03 20.52
CA VAL A 27 -40.59 -34.47 20.59
C VAL A 27 -39.97 -34.54 19.20
N VAL A 28 -40.66 -35.14 18.23
CA VAL A 28 -40.18 -35.23 16.84
C VAL A 28 -40.03 -33.85 16.21
N MET A 29 -41.03 -32.96 16.39
CA MET A 29 -40.97 -31.57 15.95
C MET A 29 -39.80 -30.82 16.58
N ALA A 30 -39.59 -30.95 17.89
CA ALA A 30 -38.49 -30.30 18.60
C ALA A 30 -37.13 -30.80 18.10
N ALA A 31 -36.99 -32.12 17.86
CA ALA A 31 -35.78 -32.70 17.30
C ALA A 31 -35.49 -32.20 15.87
N TYR A 32 -36.53 -32.13 15.03
CA TYR A 32 -36.42 -31.60 13.67
C TYR A 32 -36.00 -30.13 13.67
N LEU A 33 -36.67 -29.28 14.45
CA LEU A 33 -36.34 -27.87 14.54
C LEU A 33 -34.92 -27.64 15.07
N ARG A 34 -34.48 -28.45 16.04
CA ARG A 34 -33.12 -28.39 16.57
C ARG A 34 -32.08 -28.78 15.52
N GLY A 35 -32.31 -29.86 14.78
CA GLY A 35 -31.43 -30.29 13.69
C GLY A 35 -31.39 -29.29 12.53
N TYR A 36 -32.52 -28.69 12.19
CA TYR A 36 -32.61 -27.66 11.15
C TYR A 36 -31.86 -26.38 11.56
N ALA A 37 -32.03 -25.94 12.81
CA ALA A 37 -31.32 -24.77 13.33
C ALA A 37 -29.80 -25.01 13.42
N SER A 38 -29.38 -26.17 13.91
CA SER A 38 -27.95 -26.49 14.01
C SER A 38 -27.29 -26.64 12.63
N GLY A 39 -27.98 -27.26 11.66
CA GLY A 39 -27.49 -27.39 10.29
C GLY A 39 -27.31 -26.03 9.61
N LYS A 40 -28.27 -25.10 9.80
CA LYS A 40 -28.15 -23.73 9.32
C LYS A 40 -26.96 -23.00 9.93
N GLN A 41 -26.80 -23.08 11.26
CA GLN A 41 -25.69 -22.42 11.96
C GLN A 41 -24.33 -22.96 11.50
N ALA A 42 -24.19 -24.28 11.36
CA ALA A 42 -22.97 -24.92 10.87
C ALA A 42 -22.64 -24.49 9.43
N ALA A 43 -23.65 -24.48 8.55
CA ALA A 43 -23.46 -24.04 7.17
C ALA A 43 -23.05 -22.56 7.12
N THR A 44 -23.74 -21.67 7.85
CA THR A 44 -23.39 -20.25 7.87
C THR A 44 -21.99 -20.02 8.43
N ALA A 45 -21.62 -20.68 9.52
CA ALA A 45 -20.30 -20.51 10.14
C ALA A 45 -19.18 -20.92 9.16
N HIS A 46 -19.34 -22.07 8.49
CA HIS A 46 -18.39 -22.56 7.51
C HIS A 46 -18.22 -21.59 6.33
N TYR A 47 -19.32 -21.10 5.74
CA TYR A 47 -19.23 -20.17 4.62
C TYR A 47 -18.71 -18.79 5.02
N THR A 48 -19.05 -18.29 6.23
CA THR A 48 -18.50 -17.02 6.71
C THR A 48 -16.99 -17.06 6.91
N GLN A 49 -16.44 -18.20 7.35
CA GLN A 49 -14.99 -18.38 7.48
C GLN A 49 -14.30 -18.37 6.12
N ILE A 50 -14.83 -19.12 5.14
CA ILE A 50 -14.26 -19.16 3.79
C ILE A 50 -14.32 -17.79 3.11
N LEU A 51 -15.42 -17.05 3.28
CA LEU A 51 -15.54 -15.70 2.75
C LEU A 51 -14.51 -14.77 3.39
N ALA A 52 -14.37 -14.80 4.72
CA ALA A 52 -13.38 -13.99 5.42
C ALA A 52 -11.94 -14.32 5.01
N GLU A 53 -11.61 -15.59 4.77
CA GLU A 53 -10.29 -16.01 4.27
C GLU A 53 -10.03 -15.47 2.85
N ARG A 54 -11.02 -15.53 1.96
CA ARG A 54 -10.89 -14.96 0.60
C ARG A 54 -10.75 -13.45 0.63
N ASP A 55 -11.52 -12.76 1.48
CA ASP A 55 -11.43 -11.31 1.62
C ASP A 55 -10.05 -10.90 2.15
N GLN A 56 -9.49 -11.65 3.11
CA GLN A 56 -8.13 -11.42 3.58
C GLN A 56 -7.07 -11.68 2.50
N GLN A 57 -7.23 -12.70 1.68
CA GLN A 57 -6.32 -12.98 0.55
C GLN A 57 -6.38 -11.86 -0.49
N ALA A 58 -7.60 -11.44 -0.89
CA ALA A 58 -7.79 -10.33 -1.82
C ALA A 58 -7.20 -9.02 -1.28
N LEU A 59 -7.38 -8.73 0.01
CA LEU A 59 -6.76 -7.56 0.64
C LEU A 59 -5.23 -7.64 0.61
N LYS A 60 -4.63 -8.80 0.89
CA LYS A 60 -3.17 -8.98 0.81
C LYS A 60 -2.66 -8.71 -0.59
N GLU A 61 -3.25 -9.31 -1.61
CA GLU A 61 -2.87 -9.11 -3.01
C GLU A 61 -2.94 -7.63 -3.43
N MET A 62 -4.04 -6.96 -3.06
CA MET A 62 -4.22 -5.54 -3.34
C MET A 62 -3.19 -4.67 -2.60
N THR A 63 -2.89 -4.98 -1.33
CA THR A 63 -1.87 -4.24 -0.57
C THR A 63 -0.47 -4.44 -1.16
N GLU A 64 -0.12 -5.65 -1.60
CA GLU A 64 1.16 -5.94 -2.24
C GLU A 64 1.30 -5.24 -3.59
N ALA A 65 0.23 -5.13 -4.37
CA ALA A 65 0.21 -4.34 -5.59
C ALA A 65 0.46 -2.85 -5.31
N VAL A 66 -0.27 -2.26 -4.35
CA VAL A 66 -0.11 -0.86 -3.96
C VAL A 66 1.29 -0.58 -3.39
N VAL A 67 1.86 -1.49 -2.59
CA VAL A 67 3.22 -1.34 -2.07
C VAL A 67 4.24 -1.35 -3.20
N ARG A 68 4.10 -2.24 -4.20
CA ARG A 68 4.98 -2.27 -5.38
C ARG A 68 4.89 -0.97 -6.18
N GLU A 69 3.70 -0.45 -6.42
CA GLU A 69 3.52 0.83 -7.11
C GLU A 69 4.13 1.99 -6.33
N ARG A 70 3.92 2.04 -5.00
CA ARG A 70 4.52 3.07 -4.16
C ARG A 70 6.04 3.00 -4.12
N GLN A 71 6.62 1.80 -4.11
CA GLN A 71 8.07 1.63 -4.18
C GLN A 71 8.63 2.13 -5.52
N ALA A 72 7.97 1.80 -6.64
CA ALA A 72 8.36 2.30 -7.96
C ALA A 72 8.25 3.83 -8.05
N ALA A 73 7.15 4.41 -7.54
CA ALA A 73 6.96 5.86 -7.48
C ALA A 73 7.98 6.55 -6.57
N ALA A 74 8.32 5.96 -5.42
CA ALA A 74 9.33 6.50 -4.52
C ALA A 74 10.73 6.48 -5.14
N ALA A 75 11.09 5.43 -5.89
CA ALA A 75 12.34 5.35 -6.62
C ALA A 75 12.41 6.41 -7.74
N ALA A 76 11.33 6.60 -8.50
CA ALA A 76 11.25 7.66 -9.51
C ALA A 76 11.40 9.05 -8.88
N ALA A 77 10.67 9.31 -7.78
CA ALA A 77 10.75 10.59 -7.06
C ALA A 77 12.14 10.87 -6.49
N ALA A 78 12.90 9.84 -6.08
CA ALA A 78 14.27 10.01 -5.62
C ALA A 78 15.20 10.46 -6.76
N ILE A 79 15.07 9.84 -7.94
CA ILE A 79 15.84 10.21 -9.14
C ILE A 79 15.49 11.65 -9.57
N GLU A 80 14.22 12.02 -9.56
CA GLU A 80 13.78 13.38 -9.88
C GLU A 80 14.37 14.41 -8.90
N ARG A 81 14.43 14.12 -7.61
CA ARG A 81 15.06 15.01 -6.62
C ARG A 81 16.54 15.21 -6.89
N GLU A 82 17.28 14.13 -7.14
CA GLU A 82 18.70 14.24 -7.49
C GLU A 82 18.92 15.05 -8.76
N HIS A 83 18.05 14.87 -9.76
CA HIS A 83 18.11 15.64 -11.00
C HIS A 83 17.86 17.13 -10.75
N LEU A 84 16.80 17.47 -10.00
CA LEU A 84 16.47 18.85 -9.65
C LEU A 84 17.58 19.52 -8.81
N GLU A 85 18.21 18.80 -7.88
CA GLU A 85 19.35 19.30 -7.13
C GLU A 85 20.56 19.59 -8.02
N GLN A 86 20.84 18.70 -8.99
CA GLN A 86 21.91 18.92 -9.97
C GLN A 86 21.61 20.11 -10.89
N GLU A 87 20.38 20.27 -11.33
CA GLU A 87 19.94 21.42 -12.15
C GLU A 87 20.08 22.72 -11.37
N LEU A 88 19.61 22.78 -10.12
CA LEU A 88 19.78 23.94 -9.25
C LEU A 88 21.26 24.29 -9.05
N ALA A 89 22.11 23.30 -8.80
CA ALA A 89 23.55 23.52 -8.67
C ALA A 89 24.20 24.03 -9.97
N ARG A 90 23.72 23.58 -11.15
CA ARG A 90 24.16 24.10 -12.44
C ARG A 90 23.73 25.55 -12.65
N ILE A 91 22.46 25.87 -12.36
CA ILE A 91 21.91 27.22 -12.50
C ILE A 91 22.66 28.20 -11.57
N GLN A 92 22.88 27.84 -10.31
CA GLN A 92 23.65 28.66 -9.37
C GLN A 92 25.08 28.92 -9.87
N LYS A 93 25.77 27.89 -10.38
CA LYS A 93 27.10 28.05 -10.97
C LYS A 93 27.09 28.98 -12.18
N GLN A 94 26.11 28.84 -13.07
CA GLN A 94 25.96 29.72 -14.22
C GLN A 94 25.74 31.17 -13.80
N GLN A 95 24.87 31.43 -12.82
CA GLN A 95 24.64 32.79 -12.30
C GLN A 95 25.92 33.42 -11.73
N VAL A 96 26.72 32.66 -10.98
CA VAL A 96 28.00 33.15 -10.45
C VAL A 96 28.97 33.46 -11.57
N VAL A 97 29.12 32.56 -12.55
CA VAL A 97 30.00 32.78 -13.71
C VAL A 97 29.57 34.00 -14.51
N THR A 98 28.28 34.11 -14.84
CA THR A 98 27.74 35.27 -15.56
C THR A 98 28.01 36.55 -14.80
N ARG A 99 27.78 36.59 -13.48
CA ARG A 99 28.07 37.77 -12.66
C ARG A 99 29.55 38.16 -12.72
N VAL A 100 30.46 37.20 -12.51
CA VAL A 100 31.90 37.44 -12.53
C VAL A 100 32.37 37.93 -13.89
N VAL A 101 31.88 37.33 -14.98
CA VAL A 101 32.22 37.72 -16.36
C VAL A 101 31.69 39.13 -16.66
N THR A 102 30.44 39.42 -16.30
CA THR A 102 29.86 40.76 -16.50
C THR A 102 30.62 41.83 -15.72
N GLU A 103 31.01 41.55 -14.47
CA GLU A 103 31.81 42.48 -13.66
C GLU A 103 33.21 42.70 -14.23
N TYR A 104 33.86 41.63 -14.71
CA TYR A 104 35.16 41.69 -15.37
C TYR A 104 35.13 42.54 -16.64
N VAL A 105 34.14 42.33 -17.51
CA VAL A 105 33.97 43.12 -18.75
C VAL A 105 33.67 44.59 -18.42
N ARG A 106 32.79 44.85 -17.45
CA ARG A 106 32.41 46.22 -17.06
C ARG A 106 33.58 47.03 -16.50
N THR A 107 34.47 46.39 -15.74
CA THR A 107 35.63 47.07 -15.12
C THR A 107 36.80 47.26 -16.08
N ARG A 108 36.77 46.64 -17.26
CA ARG A 108 37.85 46.73 -18.28
C ARG A 108 37.27 46.99 -19.67
N PRO A 109 36.84 48.24 -19.94
CA PRO A 109 36.16 48.60 -21.21
C PRO A 109 37.04 48.56 -22.46
N ASN A 110 38.37 48.45 -22.32
CA ASN A 110 39.34 48.53 -23.43
C ASN A 110 40.06 47.20 -23.71
N LEU A 111 39.30 46.10 -23.77
CA LEU A 111 39.80 44.76 -24.15
C LEU A 111 39.94 44.66 -25.68
N ASP A 112 40.79 45.49 -26.28
CA ASP A 112 40.89 45.70 -27.73
C ASP A 112 41.46 44.52 -28.56
N ALA A 113 41.58 43.30 -28.02
CA ALA A 113 42.26 42.23 -28.76
C ALA A 113 41.94 40.78 -28.34
N CYS A 114 40.78 40.48 -27.75
CA CYS A 114 40.51 39.11 -27.20
C CYS A 114 41.60 38.62 -26.21
N ARG A 115 42.42 39.52 -25.65
CA ARG A 115 43.53 39.17 -24.76
C ARG A 115 43.01 39.18 -23.32
N LEU A 116 43.17 38.05 -22.62
CA LEU A 116 43.02 38.01 -21.18
C LEU A 116 44.26 38.64 -20.54
N ASP A 117 44.04 39.61 -19.66
CA ASP A 117 45.08 40.09 -18.74
C ASP A 117 45.40 39.06 -17.66
N ALA A 118 46.41 39.34 -16.82
CA ALA A 118 46.86 38.39 -15.79
C ALA A 118 45.74 37.97 -14.83
N ASP A 119 44.83 38.88 -14.49
CA ASP A 119 43.67 38.59 -13.64
C ASP A 119 42.66 37.70 -14.36
N GLY A 120 42.36 38.00 -15.62
CA GLY A 120 41.52 37.18 -16.48
C GLY A 120 42.09 35.77 -16.66
N LEU A 121 43.41 35.65 -16.88
CA LEU A 121 44.10 34.37 -17.00
C LEU A 121 44.04 33.57 -15.69
N ARG A 122 44.11 34.25 -14.54
CA ARG A 122 43.97 33.64 -13.21
C ARG A 122 42.55 33.12 -12.98
N VAL A 123 41.53 33.90 -13.34
CA VAL A 123 40.11 33.48 -13.25
C VAL A 123 39.81 32.32 -14.20
N TRP A 124 40.33 32.38 -15.43
CA TRP A 124 40.22 31.30 -16.42
C TRP A 124 40.86 30.00 -15.93
N ASN A 125 42.08 30.07 -15.40
CA ASN A 125 42.78 28.90 -14.87
C ASN A 125 42.07 28.33 -13.63
N ALA A 126 41.55 29.18 -12.74
CA ALA A 126 40.78 28.75 -11.58
C ALA A 126 39.47 28.02 -11.98
N GLY A 127 38.78 28.51 -13.02
CA GLY A 127 37.57 27.89 -13.55
C GLY A 127 37.81 26.55 -14.26
N ASN A 128 38.98 26.38 -14.91
CA ASN A 128 39.33 25.20 -15.68
C ASN A 128 40.22 24.18 -14.93
N ALA A 129 40.65 24.47 -13.71
CA ALA A 129 41.59 23.62 -12.96
C ALA A 129 41.11 22.18 -12.72
N GLY A 130 39.80 21.90 -12.87
CA GLY A 130 39.21 20.57 -12.68
C GLY A 130 39.35 20.07 -11.24
N LYS A 131 38.44 19.22 -10.76
CA LYS A 131 38.70 18.51 -9.50
C LYS A 131 39.88 17.56 -9.73
N PRO A 132 40.91 17.52 -8.86
CA PRO A 132 41.97 16.53 -9.00
C PRO A 132 41.34 15.14 -8.84
N ASN A 133 41.26 14.41 -9.93
CA ASN A 133 40.85 13.02 -9.95
C ASN A 133 42.01 12.19 -9.37
N ARG A 134 42.19 12.23 -8.05
CA ARG A 134 43.12 11.33 -7.35
C ARG A 134 42.47 9.95 -7.32
N ALA A 135 42.64 9.19 -8.39
CA ALA A 135 42.52 7.74 -8.31
C ALA A 135 43.52 7.23 -7.25
N PRO A 136 43.12 6.33 -6.34
CA PRO A 136 44.05 5.79 -5.34
C PRO A 136 45.14 4.99 -6.05
N GLN A 137 46.38 5.46 -5.98
CA GLN A 137 47.54 4.68 -6.41
C GLN A 137 47.64 3.44 -5.52
N ARG A 138 47.21 2.29 -6.05
CA ARG A 138 47.45 0.97 -5.46
C ARG A 138 48.96 0.73 -5.53
N LYS A 139 49.66 0.92 -4.41
CA LYS A 139 51.05 0.50 -4.25
C LYS A 139 51.11 -1.03 -4.28
N THR A 140 51.37 -1.62 -5.42
CA THR A 140 51.91 -2.98 -5.51
C THR A 140 53.39 -2.91 -5.12
N ARG A 141 53.72 -3.46 -3.96
CA ARG A 141 55.11 -3.70 -3.54
C ARG A 141 55.54 -5.08 -4.08
N PRO A 142 56.76 -5.23 -4.61
CA PRO A 142 57.33 -6.53 -4.95
C PRO A 142 57.56 -7.42 -3.72
#